data_AF-A0A1B6D9I0-F1
#
_entry.id   AF-A0A1B6D9I0-F1
#
_cell.length_a   1.000
_cell.length_b   1.000
_cell.length_c   1.000
_cell.angle_alpha   90.00
_cell.angle_beta   90.00
_cell.angle_gamma   90.00
#
_symmetry.space_group_name_H-M   'P 1'
#
loop_
_entity.id
_entity.type
_entity.pdbx_description
1 polymer ?
#
loop_
_entity_poly.entity_id
_entity_poly.type
_entity_poly.pdbx_seq_one_letter_code
_entity_poly.pdbx_strand_id
1 'polypeptide(L)'
;TGDVAYTCETAGHFFLYQILARWEIFMAKVKTSSGKIIPVSLVKDEFPFHSFFDNAPKPLFKGKTYEEDIEIAEGCFRYIEKIFTQLEEFRAFELLRSGLDRSKYLLVKEAKIIAMTCTHAALKRKELVDLGFKYDNILMEESAQILEIETFIPLLLQNPQDGYSRLKRWIMIGDHHQLPPVIKNMAFQKYSNMEQSLFTRIVRLGVPTVDLDAQGRARPSICKLYNWRYKKLGNLSHVETWPEYRVANAGFTYDFQLINVEDFNSVGESEPSPYFYQNLAEAEYCVAVFMYMRLIGYPAEKISILTTYNGQKHLIRDVINIRCANNPLIGRPHKVTTVDKYQGQQNDYILLSLVRTKAVGHLRDVRRLVVAMSRARLGLYVFARVSLFNNCFELTPAIKQFMERPLQLHLSPTEVYPATRLNNSILGQNPLKIQDMAQMASFVYDFYIQKVQAMKSAFYGAQKVWQKPGTYQVVEAKRNVPAHPGADLDTDSEEEEERIKDKIITEK
;
A
#
# COMPACT_ATOMS: atom_id res chain seq x y z
N THR A 1 -31.52 -34.53 -30.52
CA THR A 1 -31.47 -33.34 -29.67
C THR A 1 -31.51 -33.81 -28.23
N GLY A 2 -30.39 -33.70 -27.52
CA GLY A 2 -30.33 -34.05 -26.10
C GLY A 2 -30.60 -32.80 -25.29
N ASP A 3 -31.85 -32.60 -24.86
CA ASP A 3 -32.31 -31.41 -24.11
C ASP A 3 -31.91 -31.44 -22.62
N VAL A 4 -30.85 -32.18 -22.26
CA VAL A 4 -30.40 -32.31 -20.89
C VAL A 4 -29.13 -31.48 -20.71
N ALA A 5 -29.14 -30.61 -19.70
CA ALA A 5 -27.95 -29.85 -19.32
C ALA A 5 -26.82 -30.81 -18.88
N TYR A 6 -25.57 -30.44 -19.19
CA TYR A 6 -24.40 -31.22 -18.78
C TYR A 6 -24.07 -30.99 -17.30
N THR A 7 -23.61 -32.06 -16.64
CA THR A 7 -22.90 -32.03 -15.36
C THR A 7 -21.40 -32.16 -15.63
N CYS A 8 -20.54 -31.95 -14.63
CA CYS A 8 -19.10 -32.14 -14.77
C CYS A 8 -18.77 -33.57 -15.22
N GLU A 9 -19.49 -34.56 -14.68
CA GLU A 9 -19.35 -35.96 -15.05
C GLU A 9 -19.74 -36.25 -16.50
N THR A 10 -20.91 -35.79 -16.95
CA THR A 10 -21.35 -36.03 -18.34
C THR A 10 -20.55 -35.21 -19.34
N ALA A 11 -20.01 -34.06 -18.95
CA ALA A 11 -19.05 -33.29 -19.74
C ALA A 11 -17.74 -34.05 -19.95
N GLY A 12 -17.21 -34.75 -18.94
CA GLY A 12 -16.03 -35.61 -19.08
C GLY A 12 -16.24 -36.74 -20.09
N HIS A 13 -17.39 -37.40 -20.05
CA HIS A 13 -17.76 -38.39 -21.07
C HIS A 13 -17.87 -37.76 -22.46
N PHE A 14 -18.50 -36.59 -22.59
CA PHE A 14 -18.60 -35.87 -23.85
C PHE A 14 -17.22 -35.51 -24.43
N PHE A 15 -16.28 -35.08 -23.58
CA PHE A 15 -14.92 -34.78 -24.01
C PHE A 15 -14.24 -36.01 -24.64
N LEU A 16 -14.23 -37.15 -23.95
CA LEU A 16 -13.57 -38.37 -24.43
C LEU A 16 -14.23 -38.91 -25.71
N TYR A 17 -15.57 -39.03 -25.73
CA TYR A 17 -16.27 -39.70 -26.83
C TYR A 17 -16.51 -38.80 -28.06
N GLN A 18 -16.70 -37.49 -27.88
CA GLN A 18 -17.04 -36.58 -28.98
C GLN A 18 -15.90 -35.66 -29.38
N ILE A 19 -15.21 -35.04 -28.41
CA ILE A 19 -14.19 -34.03 -28.70
C ILE A 19 -12.86 -34.68 -29.06
N LEU A 20 -12.34 -35.55 -28.19
CA LEU A 20 -11.05 -36.21 -28.39
C LEU A 20 -11.06 -37.10 -29.63
N ALA A 21 -12.13 -37.89 -29.82
CA ALA A 21 -12.28 -38.72 -31.01
C ALA A 21 -12.24 -37.90 -32.33
N ARG A 22 -12.92 -36.75 -32.38
CA ARG A 22 -12.88 -35.85 -33.56
C ARG A 22 -11.51 -35.23 -33.77
N TRP A 23 -10.83 -34.87 -32.68
CA TRP A 23 -9.48 -34.32 -32.73
C TRP A 23 -8.46 -35.35 -33.22
N GLU A 24 -8.52 -36.59 -32.75
CA GLU A 24 -7.65 -37.68 -33.21
C GLU A 24 -7.85 -37.99 -34.70
N ILE A 25 -9.11 -38.01 -35.17
CA ILE A 25 -9.42 -38.18 -36.60
C ILE A 25 -8.84 -37.03 -37.42
N PHE A 26 -9.00 -35.78 -36.96
CA PHE A 26 -8.40 -34.62 -37.60
C PHE A 26 -6.87 -34.74 -37.66
N MET A 27 -6.22 -34.98 -36.52
CA MET A 27 -4.76 -35.11 -36.43
C MET A 27 -4.23 -36.26 -37.29
N ALA A 28 -4.95 -37.37 -37.42
CA ALA A 28 -4.56 -38.46 -38.32
C ALA A 28 -4.59 -38.07 -39.81
N LYS A 29 -5.48 -37.15 -40.21
CA LYS A 29 -5.56 -36.64 -41.58
C LYS A 29 -4.53 -35.56 -41.87
N VAL A 30 -4.23 -34.71 -40.89
CA VAL A 30 -3.36 -33.53 -41.09
C VAL A 30 -1.92 -33.74 -40.64
N LYS A 31 -1.57 -34.81 -39.89
CA LYS A 31 -0.17 -35.13 -39.58
C LYS A 31 0.54 -35.78 -40.75
N THR A 32 1.74 -35.28 -41.03
CA THR A 32 2.66 -35.77 -42.05
C THR A 32 3.08 -37.21 -41.77
N SER A 33 2.52 -38.15 -42.52
CA SER A 33 3.17 -39.45 -42.72
C SER A 33 4.36 -39.22 -43.67
N SER A 34 5.56 -39.60 -43.24
CA SER A 34 6.85 -39.44 -43.92
C SER A 34 6.76 -39.34 -45.46
N GLY A 35 6.92 -38.13 -46.00
CA GLY A 35 7.09 -37.88 -47.44
C GLY A 35 5.91 -37.25 -48.21
N LYS A 36 4.74 -37.00 -47.58
CA LYS A 36 3.60 -36.32 -48.26
C LYS A 36 3.61 -34.81 -48.02
N ILE A 37 3.58 -34.01 -49.09
CA ILE A 37 3.30 -32.57 -49.05
C ILE A 37 1.81 -32.39 -48.76
N ILE A 38 1.48 -31.83 -47.61
CA ILE A 38 0.08 -31.57 -47.20
C ILE A 38 -0.31 -30.16 -47.66
N PRO A 39 -1.41 -29.99 -48.42
CA PRO A 39 -1.93 -28.66 -48.76
C PRO A 39 -2.31 -27.89 -47.51
N VAL A 40 -1.91 -26.61 -47.43
CA VAL A 40 -2.24 -25.73 -46.29
C VAL A 40 -3.76 -25.63 -46.07
N SER A 41 -4.54 -25.67 -47.15
CA SER A 41 -6.01 -25.65 -47.10
C SER A 41 -6.61 -26.84 -46.34
N LEU A 42 -5.93 -28.00 -46.31
CA LEU A 42 -6.44 -29.21 -45.66
C LEU A 42 -6.65 -29.01 -44.16
N VAL A 43 -5.79 -28.24 -43.49
CA VAL A 43 -5.91 -27.94 -42.06
C VAL A 43 -7.21 -27.19 -41.78
N LYS A 44 -7.52 -26.19 -42.60
CA LYS A 44 -8.77 -25.44 -42.51
C LYS A 44 -9.97 -26.33 -42.85
N ASP A 45 -9.90 -27.11 -43.91
CA ASP A 45 -11.07 -27.85 -44.42
C ASP A 45 -11.48 -29.00 -43.48
N GLU A 46 -10.51 -29.66 -42.85
CA GLU A 46 -10.75 -30.81 -41.97
C GLU A 46 -10.94 -30.45 -40.48
N PHE A 47 -10.75 -29.18 -40.09
CA PHE A 47 -10.84 -28.77 -38.69
C PHE A 47 -12.26 -29.01 -38.11
N PRO A 48 -12.42 -29.80 -37.04
CA PRO A 48 -13.73 -30.31 -36.64
C PRO A 48 -14.57 -29.34 -35.80
N PHE A 49 -14.03 -28.19 -35.41
CA PHE A 49 -14.65 -27.28 -34.43
C PHE A 49 -14.96 -25.88 -34.97
N HIS A 50 -15.11 -25.70 -36.29
CA HIS A 50 -15.41 -24.40 -36.91
C HIS A 50 -16.57 -23.66 -36.25
N SER A 51 -17.71 -24.34 -36.11
CA SER A 51 -18.93 -23.73 -35.57
C SER A 51 -18.79 -23.29 -34.10
N PHE A 52 -17.96 -23.98 -33.33
CA PHE A 52 -17.69 -23.59 -31.95
C PHE A 52 -16.90 -22.27 -31.87
N PHE A 53 -16.03 -22.02 -32.85
CA PHE A 53 -15.25 -20.80 -32.99
C PHE A 53 -15.85 -19.78 -33.97
N ASP A 54 -17.17 -19.78 -34.16
CA ASP A 54 -17.85 -18.77 -34.99
C ASP A 54 -17.84 -17.37 -34.39
N ASN A 55 -17.81 -17.29 -33.07
CA ASN A 55 -17.73 -16.02 -32.34
C ASN A 55 -16.28 -15.48 -32.20
N ALA A 56 -15.28 -16.20 -32.73
CA ALA A 56 -13.89 -15.76 -32.71
C ALA A 56 -13.58 -14.84 -33.92
N PRO A 57 -12.54 -13.98 -33.83
CA PRO A 57 -12.11 -13.15 -34.96
C PRO A 57 -11.86 -13.99 -36.22
N LYS A 58 -12.49 -13.62 -37.33
CA LYS A 58 -12.38 -14.33 -38.63
C LYS A 58 -11.37 -13.62 -39.55
N PRO A 59 -10.67 -14.35 -40.44
CA PRO A 59 -10.66 -15.80 -40.57
C PRO A 59 -9.84 -16.48 -39.47
N LEU A 60 -10.27 -17.67 -39.02
CA LEU A 60 -9.57 -18.42 -37.98
C LEU A 60 -8.19 -18.90 -38.47
N PHE A 61 -8.15 -19.48 -39.67
CA PHE A 61 -6.94 -19.94 -40.34
C PHE A 61 -6.48 -18.92 -41.39
N LYS A 62 -5.17 -18.70 -41.49
CA LYS A 62 -4.60 -17.67 -42.37
C LYS A 62 -4.26 -18.22 -43.75
N GLY A 63 -4.10 -19.54 -43.91
CA GLY A 63 -3.84 -20.17 -45.20
C GLY A 63 -2.45 -19.87 -45.78
N LYS A 64 -1.51 -19.42 -44.94
CA LYS A 64 -0.16 -19.00 -45.37
C LYS A 64 0.84 -20.16 -45.34
N THR A 65 0.95 -20.82 -44.20
CA THR A 65 1.86 -21.95 -43.98
C THR A 65 1.14 -23.04 -43.20
N TYR A 66 1.52 -24.29 -43.46
CA TYR A 66 0.94 -25.43 -42.75
C TYR A 66 1.25 -25.35 -41.25
N GLU A 67 2.47 -24.94 -40.89
CA GLU A 67 2.96 -24.82 -39.51
C GLU A 67 2.18 -23.76 -38.71
N GLU A 68 1.82 -22.64 -39.33
CA GLU A 68 1.02 -21.61 -38.67
C GLU A 68 -0.42 -22.07 -38.46
N ASP A 69 -1.04 -22.69 -39.47
CA ASP A 69 -2.43 -23.12 -39.38
C ASP A 69 -2.60 -24.34 -38.44
N ILE A 70 -1.62 -25.25 -38.35
CA ILE A 70 -1.66 -26.36 -37.39
C ILE A 70 -1.47 -25.88 -35.95
N GLU A 71 -0.59 -24.90 -35.70
CA GLU A 71 -0.45 -24.28 -34.37
C GLU A 71 -1.74 -23.57 -33.95
N ILE A 72 -2.44 -22.91 -34.89
CA ILE A 72 -3.76 -22.32 -34.64
C ILE A 72 -4.77 -23.42 -34.26
N ALA A 73 -4.81 -24.54 -35.00
CA ALA A 73 -5.71 -25.66 -34.70
C ALA A 73 -5.41 -26.27 -33.32
N GLU A 74 -4.14 -26.47 -32.98
CA GLU A 74 -3.70 -26.97 -31.67
C GLU A 74 -4.02 -25.97 -30.55
N GLY A 75 -3.92 -24.66 -30.81
CA GLY A 75 -4.34 -23.61 -29.89
C GLY A 75 -5.85 -23.65 -29.62
N CYS A 76 -6.66 -23.84 -30.66
CA CYS A 76 -8.10 -24.05 -30.53
C CYS A 76 -8.43 -25.32 -29.73
N PHE A 77 -7.73 -26.41 -29.98
CA PHE A 77 -7.94 -27.64 -29.21
C PHE A 77 -7.54 -27.48 -27.74
N ARG A 78 -6.39 -26.86 -27.44
CA ARG A 78 -5.97 -26.51 -26.07
C ARG A 78 -7.01 -25.65 -25.35
N TYR A 79 -7.66 -24.73 -26.06
CA TYR A 79 -8.75 -23.93 -25.48
C TYR A 79 -9.94 -24.81 -25.08
N ILE A 80 -10.37 -25.75 -25.95
CA ILE A 80 -11.47 -26.67 -25.65
C ILE A 80 -11.07 -27.62 -24.51
N GLU A 81 -9.89 -28.22 -24.56
CA GLU A 81 -9.35 -29.11 -23.53
C GLU A 81 -9.30 -28.43 -22.16
N LYS A 82 -8.91 -27.16 -22.12
CA LYS A 82 -8.91 -26.37 -20.88
C LYS A 82 -10.30 -26.26 -20.26
N ILE A 83 -11.37 -26.08 -21.06
CA ILE A 83 -12.74 -26.04 -20.54
C ILE A 83 -13.07 -27.36 -19.81
N PHE A 84 -12.75 -28.49 -20.42
CA PHE A 84 -13.05 -29.80 -19.82
C PHE A 84 -12.14 -30.16 -18.65
N THR A 85 -10.88 -29.70 -18.66
CA THR A 85 -9.98 -29.82 -17.51
C THR A 85 -10.55 -29.06 -16.30
N GLN A 86 -11.05 -27.84 -16.51
CA GLN A 86 -11.70 -27.06 -15.46
C GLN A 86 -12.99 -27.72 -14.96
N LEU A 87 -13.80 -28.31 -15.84
CA LEU A 87 -14.98 -29.05 -15.43
C LEU A 87 -14.64 -30.28 -14.59
N GLU A 88 -13.56 -31.00 -14.91
CA GLU A 88 -13.10 -32.12 -14.08
C GLU A 88 -12.60 -31.66 -12.70
N GLU A 89 -11.85 -30.55 -12.64
CA GLU A 89 -11.47 -29.89 -11.37
C GLU A 89 -12.72 -29.48 -10.56
N PHE A 90 -13.79 -29.04 -11.23
CA PHE A 90 -15.03 -28.61 -10.58
C PHE A 90 -15.93 -29.77 -10.13
N ARG A 91 -15.70 -30.99 -10.62
CA ARG A 91 -16.50 -32.18 -10.26
C ARG A 91 -16.57 -32.39 -8.75
N ALA A 92 -15.51 -32.05 -8.01
CA ALA A 92 -15.52 -32.12 -6.56
C ALA A 92 -16.60 -31.25 -5.90
N PHE A 93 -16.99 -30.13 -6.51
CA PHE A 93 -18.06 -29.26 -5.97
C PHE A 93 -19.47 -29.84 -6.15
N GLU A 94 -19.66 -30.74 -7.12
CA GLU A 94 -20.91 -31.50 -7.28
C GLU A 94 -21.02 -32.59 -6.19
N LEU A 95 -19.89 -33.21 -5.84
CA LEU A 95 -19.82 -34.27 -4.83
C LEU A 95 -19.92 -33.73 -3.40
N LEU A 96 -19.28 -32.58 -3.13
CA LEU A 96 -19.21 -31.97 -1.81
C LEU A 96 -20.36 -30.99 -1.61
N ARG A 97 -21.20 -31.24 -0.59
CA ARG A 97 -22.41 -30.45 -0.32
C ARG A 97 -22.16 -29.21 0.52
N SER A 98 -21.31 -29.30 1.55
CA SER A 98 -21.09 -28.21 2.50
C SER A 98 -20.04 -27.22 1.98
N GLY A 99 -20.18 -25.93 2.32
CA GLY A 99 -19.18 -24.92 1.97
C GLY A 99 -17.81 -25.20 2.60
N LEU A 100 -17.79 -25.82 3.78
CA LEU A 100 -16.56 -26.21 4.49
C LEU A 100 -15.79 -27.32 3.76
N ASP A 101 -16.49 -28.34 3.25
CA ASP A 101 -15.80 -29.42 2.55
C ASP A 101 -15.28 -28.95 1.20
N ARG A 102 -16.04 -28.08 0.52
CA ARG A 102 -15.61 -27.42 -0.72
C ARG A 102 -14.35 -26.59 -0.51
N SER A 103 -14.25 -25.82 0.58
CA SER A 103 -13.05 -25.05 0.88
C SER A 103 -11.86 -25.94 1.28
N LYS A 104 -12.08 -27.06 1.97
CA LYS A 104 -11.04 -28.07 2.23
C LYS A 104 -10.49 -28.70 0.95
N TYR A 105 -11.37 -29.04 0.00
CA TYR A 105 -10.92 -29.55 -1.31
C TYR A 105 -10.04 -28.53 -2.03
N LEU A 106 -10.48 -27.26 -2.06
CA LEU A 106 -9.68 -26.18 -2.62
C LEU A 106 -8.30 -26.09 -1.97
N LEU A 107 -8.24 -26.11 -0.64
CA LEU A 107 -7.00 -25.97 0.13
C LEU A 107 -6.02 -27.14 -0.05
N VAL A 108 -6.53 -28.38 -0.15
CA VAL A 108 -5.69 -29.59 -0.15
C VAL A 108 -5.32 -30.07 -1.55
N LYS A 109 -6.16 -29.78 -2.56
CA LYS A 109 -6.02 -30.35 -3.91
C LYS A 109 -5.91 -29.31 -5.01
N GLU A 110 -6.79 -28.33 -5.05
CA GLU A 110 -6.94 -27.45 -6.21
C GLU A 110 -5.97 -26.26 -6.20
N ALA A 111 -5.87 -25.58 -5.05
CA ALA A 111 -5.13 -24.34 -4.93
C ALA A 111 -3.63 -24.59 -5.11
N LYS A 112 -3.04 -23.93 -6.11
CA LYS A 112 -1.59 -23.96 -6.37
C LYS A 112 -0.84 -22.86 -5.62
N ILE A 113 -1.54 -21.80 -5.22
CA ILE A 113 -1.03 -20.69 -4.41
C ILE A 113 -2.00 -20.51 -3.25
N ILE A 114 -1.50 -20.70 -2.03
CA ILE A 114 -2.24 -20.47 -0.79
C ILE A 114 -1.52 -19.37 -0.03
N ALA A 115 -2.25 -18.31 0.34
CA ALA A 115 -1.73 -17.20 1.13
C ALA A 115 -2.43 -17.14 2.49
N MET A 116 -1.67 -16.89 3.54
CA MET A 116 -2.18 -16.67 4.89
C MET A 116 -1.18 -15.83 5.70
N THR A 117 -1.64 -15.18 6.77
CA THR A 117 -0.74 -14.49 7.70
C THR A 117 0.00 -15.52 8.57
N CYS A 118 1.17 -15.15 9.10
CA CYS A 118 1.93 -16.04 9.99
C CYS A 118 1.18 -16.33 11.30
N THR A 119 0.40 -15.37 11.80
CA THR A 119 -0.50 -15.56 12.93
C THR A 119 -1.58 -16.60 12.62
N HIS A 120 -2.18 -16.55 11.42
CA HIS A 120 -3.16 -17.55 11.00
C HIS A 120 -2.53 -18.94 10.84
N ALA A 121 -1.34 -19.01 10.24
CA ALA A 121 -0.57 -20.25 10.14
C ALA A 121 -0.29 -20.87 11.52
N ALA A 122 0.06 -20.05 12.51
CA ALA A 122 0.27 -20.49 13.88
C ALA A 122 -1.00 -21.06 14.52
N LEU A 123 -2.13 -20.37 14.38
CA LEU A 123 -3.43 -20.80 14.94
C LEU A 123 -3.98 -22.06 14.25
N LYS A 124 -3.81 -22.18 12.94
CA LYS A 124 -4.39 -23.25 12.11
C LYS A 124 -3.45 -24.42 11.84
N ARG A 125 -2.23 -24.40 12.36
CA ARG A 125 -1.23 -25.46 12.15
C ARG A 125 -1.80 -26.86 12.33
N LYS A 126 -2.47 -27.11 13.46
CA LYS A 126 -3.02 -28.44 13.76
C LYS A 126 -4.06 -28.87 12.72
N GLU A 127 -5.02 -28.00 12.41
CA GLU A 127 -6.06 -28.26 11.43
C GLU A 127 -5.48 -28.53 10.03
N LEU A 128 -4.49 -27.74 9.59
CA LEU A 128 -3.83 -27.93 8.30
C LEU A 128 -3.10 -29.27 8.21
N VAL A 129 -2.40 -29.66 9.28
CA VAL A 129 -1.69 -30.94 9.36
C VAL A 129 -2.68 -32.11 9.35
N ASP A 130 -3.77 -32.02 10.12
CA ASP A 130 -4.81 -33.04 10.21
C ASP A 130 -5.58 -33.19 8.88
N LEU A 131 -5.74 -32.09 8.13
CA LEU A 131 -6.30 -32.09 6.77
C LEU A 131 -5.36 -32.70 5.71
N GLY A 132 -4.10 -32.97 6.06
CA GLY A 132 -3.11 -33.47 5.12
C GLY A 132 -2.66 -32.41 4.11
N PHE A 133 -2.63 -31.14 4.51
CA PHE A 133 -2.11 -30.04 3.70
C PHE A 133 -0.68 -30.31 3.25
N LYS A 134 -0.35 -29.93 2.00
CA LYS A 134 0.94 -30.18 1.37
C LYS A 134 1.39 -28.97 0.56
N TYR A 135 2.68 -28.68 0.61
CA TYR A 135 3.30 -27.61 -0.18
C TYR A 135 4.78 -27.90 -0.41
N ASP A 136 5.30 -27.44 -1.54
CA ASP A 136 6.72 -27.61 -1.90
C ASP A 136 7.55 -26.34 -1.67
N ASN A 137 6.93 -25.16 -1.66
CA ASN A 137 7.66 -23.89 -1.60
C ASN A 137 6.95 -22.93 -0.63
N ILE A 138 7.73 -22.18 0.14
CA ILE A 138 7.25 -21.09 1.00
C ILE A 138 7.85 -19.78 0.50
N LEU A 139 7.00 -18.78 0.35
CA LEU A 139 7.40 -17.38 0.18
C LEU A 139 6.83 -16.58 1.34
N MET A 140 7.69 -15.82 2.02
CA MET A 140 7.33 -14.92 3.13
C MET A 140 7.65 -13.49 2.72
N GLU A 141 6.69 -12.59 2.85
CA GLU A 141 6.90 -11.15 2.77
C GLU A 141 6.93 -10.54 4.17
N GLU A 142 7.49 -9.33 4.29
CA GLU A 142 7.68 -8.65 5.58
C GLU A 142 8.45 -9.48 6.61
N SER A 143 9.36 -10.35 6.15
CA SER A 143 10.03 -11.37 6.96
C SER A 143 10.80 -10.81 8.16
N ALA A 144 11.22 -9.54 8.09
CA ALA A 144 11.90 -8.86 9.19
C ALA A 144 10.96 -8.47 10.35
N GLN A 145 9.65 -8.36 10.10
CA GLN A 145 8.59 -7.98 11.06
C GLN A 145 7.91 -9.18 11.72
N ILE A 146 8.23 -10.41 11.31
CA ILE A 146 7.63 -11.63 11.86
C ILE A 146 8.51 -12.15 13.00
N LEU A 147 7.89 -12.56 14.12
CA LEU A 147 8.63 -13.15 15.24
C LEU A 147 9.36 -14.42 14.80
N GLU A 148 10.49 -14.72 15.45
CA GLU A 148 11.30 -15.92 15.20
C GLU A 148 10.44 -17.19 15.13
N ILE A 149 9.59 -17.42 16.14
CA ILE A 149 8.74 -18.61 16.21
C ILE A 149 7.63 -18.62 15.16
N GLU A 150 7.04 -17.46 14.87
CA GLU A 150 5.99 -17.33 13.85
C GLU A 150 6.55 -17.48 12.43
N THR A 151 7.85 -17.26 12.23
CA THR A 151 8.53 -17.56 10.95
C THR A 151 8.84 -19.06 10.84
N PHE A 152 9.11 -19.73 11.97
CA PHE A 152 9.42 -21.16 11.99
C PHE A 152 8.19 -22.05 11.80
N ILE A 153 7.04 -21.69 12.39
CA ILE A 153 5.81 -22.49 12.33
C ILE A 153 5.38 -22.82 10.88
N PRO A 154 5.34 -21.87 9.93
CA PRO A 154 4.99 -22.14 8.54
C PRO A 154 5.83 -23.22 7.85
N LEU A 155 7.05 -23.49 8.32
CA LEU A 155 7.90 -24.56 7.78
C LEU A 155 7.35 -25.97 8.08
N LEU A 156 6.42 -26.09 9.03
CA LEU A 156 5.91 -27.34 9.58
C LEU A 156 4.37 -27.43 9.54
N LEU A 157 3.73 -26.85 8.51
CA LEU A 157 2.27 -26.95 8.28
C LEU A 157 1.85 -28.23 7.56
N GLN A 158 2.80 -29.14 7.29
CA GLN A 158 2.56 -30.41 6.62
C GLN A 158 3.29 -31.56 7.33
N ASN A 159 2.80 -32.77 7.15
CA ASN A 159 3.48 -33.98 7.62
C ASN A 159 4.72 -34.30 6.77
N PRO A 160 5.75 -34.95 7.33
CA PRO A 160 6.87 -35.47 6.57
C PRO A 160 6.40 -36.44 5.48
N GLN A 161 7.11 -36.47 4.36
CA GLN A 161 6.95 -37.50 3.33
C GLN A 161 8.19 -38.39 3.35
N ASP A 162 8.00 -39.70 3.51
CA ASP A 162 9.08 -40.71 3.51
C ASP A 162 10.18 -40.42 4.54
N GLY A 163 9.81 -39.82 5.69
CA GLY A 163 10.72 -39.44 6.77
C GLY A 163 11.40 -38.07 6.61
N TYR A 164 11.19 -37.37 5.50
CA TYR A 164 11.82 -36.09 5.20
C TYR A 164 10.81 -34.95 5.00
N SER A 165 11.26 -33.71 5.14
CA SER A 165 10.44 -32.54 4.78
C SER A 165 10.23 -32.47 3.27
N ARG A 166 8.99 -32.21 2.83
CA ARG A 166 8.67 -31.96 1.41
C ARG A 166 9.20 -30.61 0.92
N LEU A 167 9.51 -29.68 1.84
CA LEU A 167 9.88 -28.30 1.50
C LEU A 167 11.15 -28.24 0.63
N LYS A 168 11.01 -27.67 -0.57
CA LYS A 168 12.08 -27.52 -1.58
C LYS A 168 12.67 -26.12 -1.63
N ARG A 169 11.85 -25.08 -1.42
CA ARG A 169 12.27 -23.68 -1.47
C ARG A 169 11.70 -22.88 -0.30
N TRP A 170 12.54 -22.04 0.28
CA TRP A 170 12.14 -21.09 1.30
C TRP A 170 12.68 -19.71 0.92
N ILE A 171 11.75 -18.84 0.51
CA ILE A 171 12.02 -17.48 0.05
C ILE A 171 11.54 -16.53 1.14
N MET A 172 12.44 -15.68 1.64
CA MET A 172 12.10 -14.64 2.60
C MET A 172 12.45 -13.27 2.01
N ILE A 173 11.44 -12.41 1.91
CA ILE A 173 11.54 -11.03 1.49
C ILE A 173 11.25 -10.18 2.73
N GLY A 174 12.17 -9.29 3.08
CA GLY A 174 12.06 -8.46 4.27
C GLY A 174 13.18 -7.44 4.35
N ASP A 175 13.03 -6.48 5.26
CA ASP A 175 14.00 -5.41 5.46
C ASP A 175 14.38 -5.29 6.94
N HIS A 176 15.55 -5.83 7.29
CA HIS A 176 16.11 -5.79 8.65
C HIS A 176 16.64 -4.40 9.05
N HIS A 177 16.66 -3.44 8.11
CA HIS A 177 16.93 -2.03 8.37
C HIS A 177 15.66 -1.22 8.70
N GLN A 178 14.47 -1.81 8.55
CA GLN A 178 13.20 -1.25 9.01
C GLN A 178 12.77 -1.86 10.36
N LEU A 179 11.57 -1.50 10.83
CA LEU A 179 11.10 -1.86 12.18
C LEU A 179 11.02 -3.39 12.37
N PRO A 180 11.38 -3.88 13.57
CA PRO A 180 11.27 -5.28 13.97
C PRO A 180 9.81 -5.65 14.36
N PRO A 181 9.52 -6.93 14.68
CA PRO A 181 8.26 -7.34 15.30
C PRO A 181 8.00 -6.58 16.61
N VAL A 182 6.73 -6.25 16.86
CA VAL A 182 6.33 -5.48 18.05
C VAL A 182 6.33 -6.36 19.30
N ILE A 183 7.14 -5.99 20.30
CA ILE A 183 7.15 -6.62 21.62
C ILE A 183 6.43 -5.71 22.62
N LYS A 184 5.29 -6.14 23.15
CA LYS A 184 4.47 -5.34 24.08
C LYS A 184 5.25 -4.92 25.33
N ASN A 185 5.97 -5.86 25.95
CA ASN A 185 6.79 -5.58 27.12
C ASN A 185 8.26 -5.47 26.72
N MET A 186 8.75 -4.22 26.69
CA MET A 186 10.11 -3.86 26.31
C MET A 186 11.21 -4.54 27.15
N ALA A 187 10.88 -5.09 28.33
CA ALA A 187 11.83 -5.90 29.10
C ALA A 187 12.30 -7.14 28.33
N PHE A 188 11.41 -7.84 27.62
CA PHE A 188 11.77 -9.02 26.81
C PHE A 188 12.64 -8.65 25.60
N GLN A 189 12.43 -7.46 25.03
CA GLN A 189 13.33 -6.93 24.01
C GLN A 189 14.71 -6.66 24.62
N LYS A 190 14.77 -5.91 25.73
CA LYS A 190 16.02 -5.43 26.32
C LYS A 190 16.90 -6.56 26.88
N TYR A 191 16.30 -7.55 27.53
CA TYR A 191 17.03 -8.65 28.18
C TYR A 191 17.19 -9.89 27.31
N SER A 192 16.22 -10.18 26.43
CA SER A 192 16.20 -11.44 25.66
C SER A 192 16.30 -11.24 24.14
N ASN A 193 16.33 -9.99 23.66
CA ASN A 193 16.31 -9.67 22.23
C ASN A 193 15.14 -10.34 21.48
N MET A 194 13.97 -10.42 22.12
CA MET A 194 12.80 -11.13 21.59
C MET A 194 12.25 -10.54 20.28
N GLU A 195 12.57 -9.28 19.98
CA GLU A 195 12.22 -8.63 18.71
C GLU A 195 13.07 -9.10 17.52
N GLN A 196 14.08 -9.94 17.72
CA GLN A 196 14.85 -10.44 16.60
C GLN A 196 14.01 -11.43 15.79
N SER A 197 13.75 -11.08 14.53
CA SER A 197 13.15 -12.00 13.56
C SER A 197 14.17 -13.03 13.05
N LEU A 198 13.66 -14.18 12.61
CA LEU A 198 14.45 -15.25 11.98
C LEU A 198 15.21 -14.73 10.77
N PHE A 199 14.58 -13.86 9.98
CA PHE A 199 15.20 -13.15 8.86
C PHE A 199 16.42 -12.34 9.32
N THR A 200 16.25 -11.47 10.32
CA THR A 200 17.35 -10.63 10.84
C THR A 200 18.47 -11.47 11.42
N ARG A 201 18.15 -12.57 12.12
CA ARG A 201 19.14 -13.51 12.66
C ARG A 201 19.94 -14.18 11.55
N ILE A 202 19.29 -14.67 10.51
CA ILE A 202 19.94 -15.34 9.37
C ILE A 202 20.86 -14.38 8.60
N VAL A 203 20.44 -13.13 8.39
CA VAL A 203 21.30 -12.09 7.80
C VAL A 203 22.54 -11.83 8.67
N ARG A 204 22.38 -11.72 9.99
CA ARG A 204 23.50 -11.53 10.93
C ARG A 204 24.47 -12.71 10.96
N LEU A 205 23.98 -13.92 10.70
CA LEU A 205 24.80 -15.14 10.59
C LEU A 205 25.58 -15.22 9.26
N GLY A 206 25.42 -14.25 8.36
CA GLY A 206 26.17 -14.17 7.11
C GLY A 206 25.59 -14.97 5.95
N VAL A 207 24.32 -15.37 6.04
CA VAL A 207 23.63 -15.97 4.88
C VAL A 207 23.57 -14.94 3.74
N PRO A 208 23.94 -15.31 2.51
CA PRO A 208 23.99 -14.39 1.39
C PRO A 208 22.62 -13.81 1.08
N THR A 209 22.55 -12.49 0.92
CA THR A 209 21.34 -11.75 0.61
C THR A 209 21.38 -11.20 -0.81
N VAL A 210 20.22 -11.15 -1.46
CA VAL A 210 20.02 -10.31 -2.65
C VAL A 210 19.49 -8.96 -2.16
N ASP A 211 20.37 -7.96 -2.14
CA ASP A 211 20.02 -6.59 -1.75
C ASP A 211 19.46 -5.84 -2.98
N LEU A 212 18.15 -5.62 -3.04
CA LEU A 212 17.52 -4.82 -4.11
C LEU A 212 17.99 -3.37 -3.99
N ASP A 213 18.44 -2.79 -5.11
CA ASP A 213 19.25 -1.57 -5.12
C ASP A 213 18.60 -0.38 -5.85
N ALA A 214 17.35 -0.48 -6.30
CA ALA A 214 16.67 0.62 -6.99
C ALA A 214 15.22 0.79 -6.50
N GLN A 215 14.91 1.94 -5.89
CA GLN A 215 13.55 2.26 -5.42
C GLN A 215 12.72 2.96 -6.51
N GLY A 216 11.41 2.71 -6.52
CA GLY A 216 10.49 3.18 -7.56
C GLY A 216 9.33 4.05 -7.09
N ARG A 217 9.37 4.62 -5.88
CA ARG A 217 8.18 5.19 -5.22
C ARG A 217 8.29 6.64 -4.77
N ALA A 218 9.49 7.12 -4.44
CA ALA A 218 9.72 8.43 -3.84
C ALA A 218 10.75 9.22 -4.64
N ARG A 219 10.76 10.56 -4.51
CA ARG A 219 11.77 11.40 -5.17
C ARG A 219 13.20 11.00 -4.77
N PRO A 220 14.19 11.15 -5.67
CA PRO A 220 15.60 10.91 -5.34
C PRO A 220 16.10 11.76 -4.16
N SER A 221 15.60 13.00 -4.05
CA SER A 221 15.91 13.92 -2.94
C SER A 221 15.47 13.36 -1.58
N ILE A 222 14.28 12.79 -1.49
CA ILE A 222 13.76 12.13 -0.28
C ILE A 222 14.48 10.80 -0.05
N CYS A 223 14.78 10.05 -1.12
CA CYS A 223 15.51 8.78 -1.03
C CYS A 223 16.87 8.92 -0.33
N LYS A 224 17.58 10.02 -0.56
CA LYS A 224 18.85 10.31 0.13
C LYS A 224 18.72 10.27 1.65
N LEU A 225 17.57 10.64 2.22
CA LEU A 225 17.35 10.69 3.67
C LEU A 225 17.46 9.31 4.34
N TYR A 226 17.33 8.22 3.60
CA TYR A 226 17.39 6.85 4.15
C TYR A 226 18.31 5.89 3.37
N ASN A 227 18.69 6.19 2.13
CA ASN A 227 19.46 5.25 1.30
C ASN A 227 20.87 4.93 1.83
N TRP A 228 21.45 5.83 2.64
CA TRP A 228 22.73 5.64 3.32
C TRP A 228 22.75 4.41 4.24
N ARG A 229 21.58 3.90 4.65
CA ARG A 229 21.49 2.69 5.47
C ARG A 229 21.68 1.40 4.67
N TYR A 230 21.52 1.46 3.36
CA TYR A 230 21.44 0.32 2.44
C TYR A 230 22.67 0.23 1.54
N LYS A 231 22.95 -0.96 1.02
CA LYS A 231 24.05 -1.17 0.07
C LYS A 231 23.61 -0.70 -1.32
N LYS A 232 24.25 0.37 -1.82
CA LYS A 232 24.08 0.88 -3.20
C LYS A 232 22.63 1.21 -3.60
N LEU A 233 21.77 1.58 -2.65
CA LEU A 233 20.37 1.93 -2.97
C LEU A 233 20.28 3.26 -3.75
N GLY A 234 19.91 3.14 -5.03
CA GLY A 234 19.58 4.20 -5.96
C GLY A 234 18.09 4.22 -6.33
N ASN A 235 17.78 4.70 -7.54
CA ASN A 235 16.42 4.92 -8.02
C ASN A 235 16.18 4.17 -9.34
N LEU A 236 14.94 3.74 -9.58
CA LEU A 236 14.51 3.28 -10.89
C LEU A 236 14.35 4.46 -11.86
N SER A 237 14.50 4.19 -13.16
CA SER A 237 14.53 5.22 -14.21
C SER A 237 13.28 6.09 -14.28
N HIS A 238 12.10 5.54 -13.97
CA HIS A 238 10.85 6.30 -14.01
C HIS A 238 10.79 7.38 -12.92
N VAL A 239 11.41 7.13 -11.76
CA VAL A 239 11.48 8.11 -10.66
C VAL A 239 12.34 9.32 -11.03
N GLU A 240 13.32 9.15 -11.91
CA GLU A 240 14.21 10.21 -12.34
C GLU A 240 13.64 11.01 -13.52
N THR A 241 12.81 10.36 -14.35
CA THR A 241 12.35 10.91 -15.63
C THR A 241 10.93 11.45 -15.59
N TRP A 242 10.02 10.82 -14.85
CA TRP A 242 8.60 11.19 -14.89
C TRP A 242 8.34 12.58 -14.28
N PRO A 243 7.46 13.40 -14.89
CA PRO A 243 7.15 14.74 -14.40
C PRO A 243 6.70 14.77 -12.93
N GLU A 244 5.98 13.75 -12.47
CA GLU A 244 5.45 13.69 -11.10
C GLU A 244 6.54 13.80 -10.01
N TYR A 245 7.75 13.28 -10.25
CA TYR A 245 8.88 13.34 -9.32
C TYR A 245 9.80 14.55 -9.56
N ARG A 246 9.54 15.35 -10.61
CA ARG A 246 10.34 16.53 -10.97
C ARG A 246 9.65 17.86 -10.66
N VAL A 247 8.32 17.89 -10.65
CA VAL A 247 7.51 19.07 -10.32
C VAL A 247 7.61 19.37 -8.82
N ALA A 248 7.76 20.62 -8.42
CA ALA A 248 7.87 21.06 -7.03
C ALA A 248 6.57 20.83 -6.24
N ASN A 249 6.62 20.99 -4.92
CA ASN A 249 5.43 21.02 -4.09
C ASN A 249 4.89 22.47 -4.08
N ALA A 250 3.70 22.70 -4.65
CA ALA A 250 3.07 24.02 -4.70
C ALA A 250 3.03 24.68 -3.31
N GLY A 251 3.44 25.95 -3.22
CA GLY A 251 3.41 26.69 -1.97
C GLY A 251 4.62 26.45 -1.07
N PHE A 252 5.53 25.54 -1.43
CA PHE A 252 6.74 25.25 -0.67
C PHE A 252 7.99 25.47 -1.52
N THR A 253 9.01 26.08 -0.91
CA THR A 253 10.30 26.27 -1.59
C THR A 253 11.03 24.95 -1.81
N TYR A 254 10.91 24.03 -0.85
CA TYR A 254 11.64 22.77 -0.81
C TYR A 254 10.67 21.59 -0.77
N ASP A 255 11.08 20.47 -1.38
CA ASP A 255 10.31 19.22 -1.33
C ASP A 255 10.35 18.52 0.04
N PHE A 256 11.38 18.79 0.85
CA PHE A 256 11.45 18.35 2.24
C PHE A 256 12.14 19.39 3.11
N GLN A 257 11.74 19.51 4.37
CA GLN A 257 12.43 20.35 5.35
C GLN A 257 12.33 19.75 6.75
N LEU A 258 13.34 20.04 7.58
CA LEU A 258 13.27 19.92 9.02
C LEU A 258 13.00 21.32 9.58
N ILE A 259 11.89 21.48 10.29
CA ILE A 259 11.43 22.72 10.89
C ILE A 259 11.78 22.67 12.38
N ASN A 260 12.59 23.63 12.83
CA ASN A 260 12.89 23.76 14.25
C ASN A 260 11.71 24.37 14.99
N VAL A 261 11.24 23.68 16.04
CA VAL A 261 10.12 24.13 16.87
C VAL A 261 10.61 24.34 18.29
N GLU A 262 10.73 25.60 18.69
CA GLU A 262 11.08 26.00 20.06
C GLU A 262 9.90 25.86 21.03
N ASP A 263 10.12 26.21 22.29
CA ASP A 263 9.08 26.13 23.32
C ASP A 263 7.95 27.13 23.06
N PHE A 264 6.72 26.70 23.31
CA PHE A 264 5.54 27.55 23.28
C PHE A 264 5.03 27.74 24.70
N ASN A 265 4.87 28.99 25.14
CA ASN A 265 4.54 29.32 26.54
C ASN A 265 5.49 28.66 27.55
N SER A 266 6.79 28.62 27.23
CA SER A 266 7.84 27.96 28.03
C SER A 266 7.67 26.43 28.18
N VAL A 267 6.88 25.80 27.31
CA VAL A 267 6.67 24.35 27.29
C VAL A 267 7.10 23.78 25.94
N GLY A 268 7.98 22.79 25.99
CA GLY A 268 8.37 21.96 24.86
C GLY A 268 7.56 20.67 24.81
N GLU A 269 8.14 19.58 25.35
CA GLU A 269 7.41 18.32 25.53
C GLU A 269 6.60 18.34 26.84
N SER A 270 5.36 17.88 26.77
CA SER A 270 4.46 17.66 27.91
C SER A 270 4.07 16.19 28.04
N GLU A 271 3.66 15.80 29.25
CA GLU A 271 3.29 14.43 29.60
C GLU A 271 2.06 14.49 30.53
N PRO A 272 0.84 14.67 29.98
CA PRO A 272 -0.39 14.78 30.77
C PRO A 272 -0.72 13.49 31.54
N SER A 273 -0.32 12.34 31.02
CA SER A 273 -0.33 11.05 31.72
C SER A 273 1.00 10.33 31.48
N PRO A 274 1.44 9.43 32.39
CA PRO A 274 2.73 8.76 32.27
C PRO A 274 2.92 8.09 30.89
N TYR A 275 4.06 8.36 30.27
CA TYR A 275 4.46 7.91 28.93
C TYR A 275 3.60 8.44 27.76
N PHE A 276 2.67 9.35 28.00
CA PHE A 276 1.79 9.94 26.99
C PHE A 276 2.37 11.25 26.44
N TYR A 277 3.53 11.16 25.79
CA TYR A 277 4.28 12.32 25.33
C TYR A 277 3.54 13.13 24.25
N GLN A 278 3.55 14.45 24.43
CA GLN A 278 2.90 15.45 23.57
C GLN A 278 3.81 16.67 23.39
N ASN A 279 3.56 17.43 22.32
CA ASN A 279 4.17 18.72 22.06
C ASN A 279 3.15 19.59 21.31
N LEU A 280 2.56 20.56 22.03
CA LEU A 280 1.50 21.42 21.52
C LEU A 280 1.98 22.31 20.36
N ALA A 281 3.20 22.84 20.46
CA ALA A 281 3.78 23.68 19.42
C ALA A 281 3.91 22.91 18.11
N GLU A 282 4.46 21.70 18.15
CA GLU A 282 4.57 20.85 16.96
C GLU A 282 3.19 20.44 16.42
N ALA A 283 2.23 20.11 17.29
CA ALA A 283 0.89 19.70 16.88
C ALA A 283 0.15 20.83 16.15
N GLU A 284 0.13 22.02 16.74
CA GLU A 284 -0.47 23.22 16.15
C GLU A 284 0.22 23.60 14.84
N TYR A 285 1.55 23.51 14.77
CA TYR A 285 2.30 23.82 13.55
C TYR A 285 1.99 22.81 12.43
N CYS A 286 1.96 21.51 12.73
CA CYS A 286 1.57 20.48 11.75
C CYS A 286 0.17 20.75 11.19
N VAL A 287 -0.79 21.07 12.05
CA VAL A 287 -2.17 21.35 11.62
C VAL A 287 -2.24 22.66 10.82
N ALA A 288 -1.52 23.71 11.22
CA ALA A 288 -1.46 24.95 10.46
C ALA A 288 -0.88 24.74 9.05
N VAL A 289 0.17 23.92 8.90
CA VAL A 289 0.71 23.57 7.58
C VAL A 289 -0.27 22.73 6.77
N PHE A 290 -0.97 21.78 7.38
CA PHE A 290 -2.05 21.04 6.72
C PHE A 290 -3.16 21.98 6.22
N MET A 291 -3.61 22.92 7.06
CA MET A 291 -4.60 23.93 6.68
C MET A 291 -4.11 24.78 5.51
N TYR A 292 -2.86 25.24 5.55
CA TYR A 292 -2.23 25.98 4.46
C TYR A 292 -2.28 25.19 3.14
N MET A 293 -1.87 23.92 3.15
CA MET A 293 -1.93 23.03 1.98
C MET A 293 -3.34 22.92 1.41
N ARG A 294 -4.34 22.79 2.28
CA ARG A 294 -5.75 22.73 1.86
C ARG A 294 -6.25 24.04 1.26
N LEU A 295 -5.86 25.19 1.82
CA LEU A 295 -6.25 26.51 1.31
C LEU A 295 -5.63 26.86 -0.05
N ILE A 296 -4.49 26.27 -0.39
CA ILE A 296 -3.87 26.41 -1.73
C ILE A 296 -4.32 25.30 -2.71
N GLY A 297 -5.17 24.36 -2.27
CA GLY A 297 -5.86 23.39 -3.13
C GLY A 297 -5.33 21.95 -3.12
N TYR A 298 -4.44 21.58 -2.19
CA TYR A 298 -3.97 20.18 -2.12
C TYR A 298 -5.11 19.23 -1.79
N PRO A 299 -5.21 18.04 -2.42
CA PRO A 299 -6.18 17.03 -2.04
C PRO A 299 -5.87 16.47 -0.64
N ALA A 300 -6.88 16.36 0.22
CA ALA A 300 -6.69 15.99 1.62
C ALA A 300 -6.29 14.51 1.78
N GLU A 301 -6.76 13.66 0.87
CA GLU A 301 -6.44 12.24 0.76
C GLU A 301 -4.95 11.98 0.43
N LYS A 302 -4.28 12.99 -0.13
CA LYS A 302 -2.85 12.93 -0.48
C LYS A 302 -1.92 13.34 0.68
N ILE A 303 -2.49 13.74 1.81
CA ILE A 303 -1.73 14.22 2.98
C ILE A 303 -1.98 13.28 4.16
N SER A 304 -0.92 12.79 4.77
CA SER A 304 -0.97 12.07 6.05
C SER A 304 -0.08 12.75 7.09
N ILE A 305 -0.55 12.77 8.34
CA ILE A 305 0.21 13.32 9.47
C ILE A 305 0.69 12.14 10.32
N LEU A 306 2.00 12.07 10.50
CA LEU A 306 2.66 11.03 11.26
C LEU A 306 3.30 11.61 12.51
N THR A 307 3.42 10.78 13.54
CA THR A 307 4.19 11.11 14.73
C THR A 307 4.82 9.87 15.34
N THR A 308 5.77 10.04 16.23
CA THR A 308 6.44 8.94 16.91
C THR A 308 5.67 8.44 18.14
N TYR A 309 4.77 9.24 18.72
CA TYR A 309 4.08 8.91 19.97
C TYR A 309 2.55 8.91 19.82
N ASN A 310 1.87 7.97 20.49
CA ASN A 310 0.41 7.94 20.54
C ASN A 310 -0.17 9.19 21.21
N GLY A 311 0.48 9.73 22.25
CA GLY A 311 0.02 10.95 22.92
C GLY A 311 -0.14 12.12 21.96
N GLN A 312 0.88 12.33 21.11
CA GLN A 312 0.85 13.34 20.06
C GLN A 312 -0.17 13.02 18.96
N LYS A 313 -0.39 11.75 18.61
CA LYS A 313 -1.41 11.35 17.63
C LYS A 313 -2.79 11.85 18.08
N HIS A 314 -3.14 11.64 19.35
CA HIS A 314 -4.40 12.12 19.92
C HIS A 314 -4.47 13.65 19.93
N LEU A 315 -3.40 14.32 20.40
CA LEU A 315 -3.36 15.78 20.41
C LEU A 315 -3.56 16.40 19.01
N ILE A 316 -2.89 15.87 17.98
CA ILE A 316 -3.06 16.34 16.60
C ILE A 316 -4.50 16.13 16.13
N ARG A 317 -5.12 14.98 16.45
CA ARG A 317 -6.53 14.71 16.12
C ARG A 317 -7.45 15.72 16.80
N ASP A 318 -7.20 16.06 18.06
CA ASP A 318 -7.99 17.04 18.80
C ASP A 318 -7.89 18.43 18.17
N VAL A 319 -6.67 18.87 17.82
CA VAL A 319 -6.44 20.15 17.13
C VAL A 319 -7.14 20.18 15.75
N ILE A 320 -7.10 19.09 14.98
CA ILE A 320 -7.83 18.98 13.70
C ILE A 320 -9.35 19.07 13.91
N ASN A 321 -9.87 18.40 14.94
CA ASN A 321 -11.30 18.41 15.23
C ASN A 321 -11.79 19.81 15.61
N ILE A 322 -11.01 20.54 16.41
CA ILE A 322 -11.33 21.90 16.84
C ILE A 322 -11.20 22.90 15.69
N ARG A 323 -10.12 22.83 14.89
CA ARG A 323 -9.79 23.87 13.89
C ARG A 323 -10.29 23.60 12.47
N CYS A 324 -10.43 22.33 12.08
CA CYS A 324 -10.59 21.94 10.67
C CYS A 324 -11.90 21.20 10.36
N ALA A 325 -12.36 20.32 11.25
CA ALA A 325 -13.33 19.27 10.88
C ALA A 325 -14.67 19.80 10.32
N ASN A 326 -15.15 20.95 10.81
CA ASN A 326 -16.41 21.55 10.35
C ASN A 326 -16.22 22.55 9.20
N ASN A 327 -14.99 22.74 8.71
CA ASN A 327 -14.67 23.72 7.68
C ASN A 327 -14.66 23.07 6.28
N PRO A 328 -15.60 23.44 5.37
CA PRO A 328 -15.71 22.84 4.05
C PRO A 328 -14.46 23.01 3.17
N LEU A 329 -13.64 24.04 3.43
CA LEU A 329 -12.43 24.30 2.64
C LEU A 329 -11.25 23.40 3.06
N ILE A 330 -11.27 22.87 4.29
CA ILE A 330 -10.10 22.20 4.88
C ILE A 330 -10.31 20.68 4.93
N GLY A 331 -11.42 20.19 5.46
CA GLY A 331 -11.64 18.74 5.60
C GLY A 331 -10.64 18.07 6.54
N ARG A 332 -10.30 16.79 6.29
CA ARG A 332 -9.44 15.96 7.14
C ARG A 332 -8.33 15.29 6.33
N PRO A 333 -7.12 15.11 6.88
CA PRO A 333 -6.06 14.36 6.21
C PRO A 333 -6.49 12.89 6.05
N HIS A 334 -5.83 12.18 5.13
CA HIS A 334 -6.10 10.75 4.91
C HIS A 334 -5.94 9.91 6.18
N LYS A 335 -4.89 10.18 6.95
CA LYS A 335 -4.60 9.46 8.20
C LYS A 335 -3.79 10.31 9.16
N VAL A 336 -4.09 10.17 10.45
CA VAL A 336 -3.27 10.66 11.57
C VAL A 336 -2.92 9.46 12.44
N THR A 337 -1.67 9.03 12.41
CA THR A 337 -1.23 7.80 13.10
C THR A 337 0.25 7.86 13.47
N THR A 338 0.73 6.84 14.19
CA THR A 338 2.14 6.71 14.53
C THR A 338 2.95 6.14 13.35
N VAL A 339 4.25 6.45 13.30
CA VAL A 339 5.18 5.88 12.30
C VAL A 339 5.11 4.35 12.29
N ASP A 340 5.09 3.73 13.47
CA ASP A 340 5.05 2.28 13.65
C ASP A 340 3.78 1.66 13.05
N LYS A 341 2.60 2.28 13.25
CA LYS A 341 1.33 1.84 12.65
C LYS A 341 1.21 2.17 11.14
N TYR A 342 2.16 2.91 10.57
CA TYR A 342 2.16 3.33 9.16
C TYR A 342 3.21 2.59 8.31
N GLN A 343 3.78 1.51 8.84
CA GLN A 343 4.69 0.64 8.10
C GLN A 343 3.96 -0.01 6.90
N GLY A 344 4.69 -0.21 5.80
CA GLY A 344 4.12 -0.67 4.52
C GLY A 344 3.26 0.36 3.77
N GLN A 345 2.74 1.39 4.45
CA GLN A 345 1.92 2.46 3.86
C GLN A 345 2.76 3.64 3.37
N GLN A 346 2.17 4.46 2.50
CA GLN A 346 2.78 5.67 1.95
C GLN A 346 1.72 6.71 1.60
N ASN A 347 2.13 7.97 1.54
CA ASN A 347 1.33 9.04 0.94
C ASN A 347 2.20 10.02 0.14
N ASP A 348 1.58 10.85 -0.69
CA ASP A 348 2.28 11.86 -1.49
C ASP A 348 2.99 12.86 -0.57
N TYR A 349 2.29 13.34 0.46
CA TYR A 349 2.82 14.32 1.41
C TYR A 349 2.70 13.84 2.85
N ILE A 350 3.81 13.90 3.59
CA ILE A 350 3.88 13.54 5.01
C ILE A 350 4.28 14.76 5.83
N LEU A 351 3.46 15.06 6.85
CA LEU A 351 3.80 15.97 7.94
C LEU A 351 4.20 15.11 9.15
N LEU A 352 5.42 15.25 9.67
CA LEU A 352 5.96 14.39 10.70
C LEU A 352 6.32 15.18 11.96
N SER A 353 5.73 14.86 13.11
CA SER A 353 6.11 15.44 14.41
C SER A 353 6.97 14.48 15.23
N LEU A 354 8.14 14.94 15.69
CA LEU A 354 9.08 14.14 16.48
C LEU A 354 8.90 14.27 17.99
N VAL A 355 8.16 15.28 18.45
CA VAL A 355 7.64 15.51 19.81
C VAL A 355 8.70 15.88 20.84
N ARG A 356 9.77 15.08 20.92
CA ARG A 356 10.69 15.10 22.04
C ARG A 356 11.56 16.35 22.04
N THR A 357 11.78 16.87 23.25
CA THR A 357 12.61 18.05 23.53
C THR A 357 13.66 17.77 24.61
N LYS A 358 13.45 16.78 25.49
CA LYS A 358 14.39 16.46 26.60
C LYS A 358 15.32 15.29 26.27
N ALA A 359 14.80 14.23 25.67
CA ALA A 359 15.56 13.04 25.31
C ALA A 359 15.05 12.42 24.01
N VAL A 360 15.94 11.88 23.18
CA VAL A 360 15.62 11.36 21.83
C VAL A 360 14.53 10.26 21.86
N GLY A 361 14.50 9.46 22.92
CA GLY A 361 13.53 8.36 23.06
C GLY A 361 13.76 7.24 22.05
N HIS A 362 12.67 6.56 21.65
CA HIS A 362 12.72 5.37 20.78
C HIS A 362 13.03 5.69 19.30
N LEU A 363 13.12 6.97 18.92
CA LEU A 363 13.61 7.37 17.59
C LEU A 363 15.13 7.16 17.44
N ARG A 364 15.86 6.98 18.55
CA ARG A 364 17.28 6.58 18.52
C ARG A 364 17.50 5.26 17.77
N ASP A 365 16.46 4.42 17.71
CA ASP A 365 16.43 3.28 16.82
C ASP A 365 16.41 3.73 15.36
N VAL A 366 17.54 3.58 14.68
CA VAL A 366 17.74 3.93 13.27
C VAL A 366 16.68 3.28 12.37
N ARG A 367 16.17 2.10 12.74
CA ARG A 367 15.11 1.43 11.98
C ARG A 367 13.84 2.28 11.90
N ARG A 368 13.48 2.90 13.01
CA ARG A 368 12.32 3.80 13.10
C ARG A 368 12.54 5.11 12.36
N LEU A 369 13.76 5.64 12.40
CA LEU A 369 14.15 6.78 11.57
C LEU A 369 13.99 6.47 10.08
N VAL A 370 14.51 5.33 9.61
CA VAL A 370 14.41 4.90 8.21
C VAL A 370 12.96 4.76 7.76
N VAL A 371 12.08 4.18 8.59
CA VAL A 371 10.65 4.11 8.29
C VAL A 371 10.05 5.52 8.21
N ALA A 372 10.31 6.39 9.19
CA ALA A 372 9.79 7.75 9.23
C ALA A 372 10.20 8.59 8.00
N MET A 373 11.46 8.47 7.56
CA MET A 373 11.98 9.21 6.40
C MET A 373 11.50 8.66 5.05
N SER A 374 10.99 7.43 5.03
CA SER A 374 10.58 6.76 3.79
C SER A 374 9.05 6.71 3.60
N ARG A 375 8.22 7.42 4.38
CA ARG A 375 6.75 7.36 4.16
C ARG A 375 6.25 8.28 3.05
N ALA A 376 6.99 9.34 2.72
CA ALA A 376 6.60 10.32 1.70
C ALA A 376 7.05 9.92 0.29
N ARG A 377 6.18 10.15 -0.70
CA ARG A 377 6.55 10.05 -2.11
C ARG A 377 7.09 11.37 -2.66
N LEU A 378 6.40 12.47 -2.41
CA LEU A 378 6.62 13.77 -3.06
C LEU A 378 7.03 14.87 -2.09
N GLY A 379 6.59 14.85 -0.83
CA GLY A 379 7.02 15.84 0.16
C GLY A 379 7.05 15.38 1.61
N LEU A 380 8.08 15.81 2.35
CA LEU A 380 8.30 15.44 3.74
C LEU A 380 8.64 16.67 4.58
N TYR A 381 7.75 17.07 5.49
CA TYR A 381 7.98 18.21 6.39
C TYR A 381 8.01 17.70 7.82
N VAL A 382 9.18 17.83 8.47
CA VAL A 382 9.44 17.27 9.80
C VAL A 382 9.50 18.40 10.82
N PHE A 383 8.77 18.30 11.91
CA PHE A 383 8.73 19.28 13.01
C PHE A 383 9.40 18.66 14.23
N ALA A 384 10.40 19.36 14.78
CA ALA A 384 11.21 18.82 15.87
C ALA A 384 11.99 19.90 16.63
N ARG A 385 12.46 19.57 17.84
CA ARG A 385 13.57 20.26 18.50
C ARG A 385 14.91 19.86 17.87
N VAL A 386 15.42 20.65 16.92
CA VAL A 386 16.57 20.24 16.09
C VAL A 386 17.82 20.02 16.94
N SER A 387 18.05 20.87 17.94
CA SER A 387 19.19 20.76 18.86
C SER A 387 19.28 19.40 19.56
N LEU A 388 18.13 18.79 19.92
CA LEU A 388 18.10 17.48 20.56
C LEU A 388 18.56 16.36 19.61
N PHE A 389 18.01 16.33 18.39
CA PHE A 389 18.28 15.25 17.44
C PHE A 389 19.66 15.38 16.78
N ASN A 390 20.18 16.60 16.65
CA ASN A 390 21.53 16.85 16.14
C ASN A 390 22.62 16.27 17.06
N ASN A 391 22.34 16.18 18.37
CA ASN A 391 23.26 15.58 19.34
C ASN A 391 23.25 14.04 19.33
N CYS A 392 22.37 13.40 18.53
CA CYS A 392 22.30 11.95 18.44
C CYS A 392 23.18 11.42 17.31
N PHE A 393 24.25 10.72 17.67
CA PHE A 393 25.22 10.18 16.70
C PHE A 393 24.56 9.24 15.67
N GLU A 394 23.67 8.37 16.11
CA GLU A 394 23.02 7.36 15.25
C GLU A 394 22.11 7.99 14.17
N LEU A 395 21.59 9.19 14.41
CA LEU A 395 20.69 9.90 13.48
C LEU A 395 21.44 10.87 12.55
N THR A 396 22.73 11.08 12.81
CA THR A 396 23.58 12.05 12.11
C THR A 396 23.50 11.97 10.58
N PRO A 397 23.49 10.79 9.93
CA PRO A 397 23.46 10.71 8.46
C PRO A 397 22.20 11.33 7.83
N ALA A 398 21.03 11.22 8.49
CA ALA A 398 19.80 11.84 8.01
C ALA A 398 19.72 13.31 8.42
N ILE A 399 20.06 13.64 9.67
CA ILE A 399 20.00 15.03 10.17
C ILE A 399 20.94 15.94 9.39
N LYS A 400 22.16 15.49 9.05
CA LYS A 400 23.09 16.27 8.21
C LYS A 400 22.48 16.70 6.88
N GLN A 401 21.71 15.83 6.23
CA GLN A 401 21.03 16.16 4.97
C GLN A 401 19.90 17.17 5.15
N PHE A 402 19.19 17.11 6.29
CA PHE A 402 18.23 18.15 6.64
C PHE A 402 18.89 19.50 6.91
N MET A 403 20.06 19.50 7.55
CA MET A 403 20.82 20.71 7.88
C MET A 403 21.43 21.43 6.66
N GLU A 404 21.45 20.79 5.47
CA GLU A 404 21.77 21.47 4.20
C GLU A 404 20.69 22.49 3.81
N ARG A 405 19.52 22.46 4.46
CA ARG A 405 18.38 23.35 4.20
C ARG A 405 18.06 24.21 5.42
N PRO A 406 17.38 25.36 5.21
CA PRO A 406 16.93 26.20 6.32
C PRO A 406 16.00 25.45 7.26
N LEU A 407 16.17 25.69 8.56
CA LEU A 407 15.34 25.13 9.63
C LEU A 407 14.03 25.89 9.86
N GLN A 408 13.84 26.99 9.13
CA GLN A 408 12.61 27.76 9.08
C GLN A 408 11.77 27.30 7.88
N LEU A 409 10.46 27.25 8.05
CA LEU A 409 9.57 26.85 6.96
C LEU A 409 9.56 27.94 5.89
N HIS A 410 9.90 27.57 4.65
CA HIS A 410 9.96 28.50 3.52
C HIS A 410 8.79 28.27 2.57
N LEU A 411 7.88 29.25 2.53
CA LEU A 411 6.63 29.18 1.77
C LEU A 411 6.64 30.09 0.54
N SER A 412 5.80 29.74 -0.43
CA SER A 412 5.56 30.50 -1.66
C SER A 412 4.05 30.66 -1.87
N PRO A 413 3.38 31.50 -1.07
CA PRO A 413 1.91 31.53 -0.98
C PRO A 413 1.18 32.01 -2.25
N THR A 414 1.92 32.52 -3.23
CA THR A 414 1.41 32.88 -4.55
C THR A 414 1.19 31.66 -5.45
N GLU A 415 1.83 30.52 -5.15
CA GLU A 415 1.63 29.27 -5.87
C GLU A 415 0.36 28.54 -5.38
N VAL A 416 -0.42 28.03 -6.33
CA VAL A 416 -1.59 27.19 -6.07
C VAL A 416 -1.32 25.76 -6.54
N TYR A 417 -2.00 24.79 -5.93
CA TYR A 417 -1.91 23.40 -6.34
C TYR A 417 -2.77 23.11 -7.58
N PRO A 418 -2.29 22.31 -8.55
CA PRO A 418 -0.97 21.68 -8.64
C PRO A 418 0.12 22.66 -9.09
N ALA A 419 1.36 22.44 -8.67
CA ALA A 419 2.50 23.23 -9.14
C ALA A 419 2.82 22.93 -10.61
N THR A 420 3.33 23.94 -11.31
CA THR A 420 3.95 23.81 -12.64
C THR A 420 5.47 23.96 -12.59
N ARG A 421 5.98 24.50 -11.47
CA ARG A 421 7.39 24.76 -11.24
C ARG A 421 8.17 23.45 -11.08
N LEU A 422 9.40 23.40 -11.59
CA LEU A 422 10.33 22.29 -11.33
C LEU A 422 10.96 22.42 -9.94
N ASN A 423 11.23 21.30 -9.29
CA ASN A 423 11.74 21.26 -7.92
C ASN A 423 13.08 22.02 -7.72
N ASN A 424 13.94 22.05 -8.75
CA ASN A 424 15.25 22.68 -8.70
C ASN A 424 15.28 24.13 -9.21
N SER A 425 14.15 24.70 -9.65
CA SER A 425 14.14 26.07 -10.19
C SER A 425 14.12 27.11 -9.07
N ILE A 426 14.90 28.16 -9.25
CA ILE A 426 14.95 29.31 -8.34
C ILE A 426 13.62 30.06 -8.40
N LEU A 427 13.03 30.33 -7.24
CA LEU A 427 11.83 31.18 -7.13
C LEU A 427 12.21 32.62 -7.47
N GLY A 428 11.47 33.25 -8.40
CA GLY A 428 11.68 34.65 -8.78
C GLY A 428 11.27 35.67 -7.70
N GLN A 429 10.60 35.22 -6.63
CA GLN A 429 10.22 36.02 -5.46
C GLN A 429 10.90 35.45 -4.20
N ASN A 430 11.24 36.33 -3.26
CA ASN A 430 11.78 35.90 -1.96
C ASN A 430 10.75 35.03 -1.23
N PRO A 431 11.14 33.83 -0.77
CA PRO A 431 10.23 32.96 -0.05
C PRO A 431 9.81 33.59 1.28
N LEU A 432 8.54 33.39 1.66
CA LEU A 432 8.03 33.77 2.97
C LEU A 432 8.65 32.84 4.02
N LYS A 433 9.49 33.38 4.90
CA LYS A 433 10.16 32.64 5.97
C LYS A 433 9.33 32.71 7.25
N ILE A 434 8.78 31.57 7.65
CA ILE A 434 8.02 31.45 8.89
C ILE A 434 9.00 31.12 10.02
N GLN A 435 9.07 32.00 11.02
CA GLN A 435 9.98 31.94 12.16
C GLN A 435 9.54 30.89 13.19
N ASP A 436 8.24 30.82 13.50
CA ASP A 436 7.70 29.95 14.53
C ASP A 436 6.25 29.51 14.24
N MET A 437 5.71 28.67 15.14
CA MET A 437 4.34 28.18 15.06
C MET A 437 3.31 29.32 15.14
N ALA A 438 3.53 30.33 15.99
CA ALA A 438 2.57 31.42 16.20
C ALA A 438 2.41 32.27 14.93
N GLN A 439 3.53 32.60 14.27
CA GLN A 439 3.52 33.28 12.98
C GLN A 439 2.83 32.42 11.91
N MET A 440 3.05 31.10 11.89
CA MET A 440 2.34 30.21 10.97
C MET A 440 0.83 30.25 11.20
N ALA A 441 0.39 30.14 12.46
CA ALA A 441 -1.02 30.14 12.81
C ALA A 441 -1.70 31.46 12.44
N SER A 442 -1.05 32.60 12.71
CA SER A 442 -1.53 33.92 12.30
C SER A 442 -1.62 34.03 10.78
N PHE A 443 -0.56 33.61 10.07
CA PHE A 443 -0.53 33.64 8.61
C PHE A 443 -1.65 32.81 8.00
N VAL A 444 -1.89 31.59 8.49
CA VAL A 444 -2.96 30.72 8.00
C VAL A 444 -4.33 31.30 8.30
N TYR A 445 -4.52 31.90 9.47
CA TYR A 445 -5.77 32.59 9.81
C TYR A 445 -6.06 33.74 8.85
N ASP A 446 -5.09 34.64 8.63
CA ASP A 446 -5.23 35.76 7.71
C ASP A 446 -5.48 35.28 6.28
N PHE A 447 -4.75 34.27 5.84
CA PHE A 447 -4.90 33.67 4.51
C PHE A 447 -6.28 33.03 4.33
N TYR A 448 -6.80 32.34 5.36
CA TYR A 448 -8.15 31.79 5.38
C TYR A 448 -9.21 32.90 5.25
N ILE A 449 -9.11 33.95 6.07
CA ILE A 449 -10.06 35.08 6.02
C ILE A 449 -10.04 35.74 4.65
N GLN A 450 -8.88 35.98 4.07
CA GLN A 450 -8.74 36.53 2.71
C GLN A 450 -9.41 35.64 1.65
N LYS A 451 -9.20 34.32 1.72
CA LYS A 451 -9.83 33.36 0.78
C LYS A 451 -11.36 33.33 0.94
N VAL A 452 -11.86 33.33 2.17
CA VAL A 452 -13.31 33.37 2.43
C VAL A 452 -13.93 34.66 1.94
N GLN A 453 -13.28 35.80 2.17
CA GLN A 453 -13.73 37.10 1.65
C GLN A 453 -13.74 37.12 0.13
N ALA A 454 -12.67 36.64 -0.52
CA ALA A 454 -12.60 36.54 -1.97
C ALA A 454 -13.69 35.64 -2.56
N MET A 455 -13.97 34.50 -1.93
CA MET A 455 -15.07 33.61 -2.35
C MET A 455 -16.44 34.26 -2.16
N LYS A 456 -16.68 34.96 -1.04
CA LYS A 456 -17.92 35.70 -0.80
C LYS A 456 -18.11 36.78 -1.87
N SER A 457 -17.08 37.57 -2.14
CA SER A 457 -17.11 38.62 -3.19
C SER A 457 -17.35 38.03 -4.58
N ALA A 458 -16.73 36.91 -4.92
CA ALA A 458 -16.97 36.20 -6.18
C ALA A 458 -18.41 35.67 -6.28
N PHE A 459 -18.96 35.13 -5.18
CA PHE A 459 -20.34 34.66 -5.11
C PHE A 459 -21.37 35.80 -5.28
N TYR A 460 -21.20 36.90 -4.55
CA TYR A 460 -22.08 38.07 -4.70
C TYR A 460 -21.90 38.77 -6.05
N GLY A 461 -20.69 38.77 -6.62
CA GLY A 461 -20.42 39.24 -7.99
C GLY A 461 -21.11 38.38 -9.05
N ALA A 462 -21.13 37.05 -8.88
CA ALA A 462 -21.85 36.14 -9.76
C ALA A 462 -23.38 36.29 -9.63
N GLN A 463 -23.91 36.58 -8.44
CA GLN A 463 -25.34 36.89 -8.24
C GLN A 463 -25.78 38.22 -8.88
N LYS A 464 -24.87 39.19 -9.07
CA LYS A 464 -25.18 40.45 -9.78
C LYS A 464 -25.33 40.28 -11.29
N VAL A 465 -24.92 39.14 -11.85
CA VAL A 465 -25.24 38.77 -13.24
C VAL A 465 -26.64 38.17 -13.25
N TRP A 466 -27.65 39.04 -13.15
CA TRP A 466 -29.06 38.67 -13.23
C TRP A 466 -29.37 38.13 -14.63
N GLN A 467 -29.80 36.87 -14.73
CA GLN A 467 -30.46 36.32 -15.92
C GLN A 467 -31.96 36.15 -15.62
N LYS A 468 -32.81 36.44 -16.62
CA LYS A 468 -34.28 36.49 -16.50
C LYS A 468 -34.85 35.18 -15.92
N PRO A 469 -35.91 35.25 -15.09
CA PRO A 469 -36.66 34.06 -14.67
C PRO A 469 -37.36 33.41 -15.88
N GLY A 470 -37.11 32.11 -16.14
CA GLY A 470 -37.92 31.33 -17.09
C GLY A 470 -37.22 30.25 -17.92
N THR A 471 -35.89 30.14 -17.93
CA THR A 471 -35.19 29.10 -18.70
C THR A 471 -34.21 28.32 -17.85
N TYR A 472 -34.70 27.39 -17.03
CA TYR A 472 -33.90 26.25 -16.58
C TYR A 472 -34.85 25.06 -16.41
N GLN A 473 -34.73 24.07 -17.30
CA GLN A 473 -35.26 22.75 -17.03
C GLN A 473 -34.42 22.12 -15.92
N VAL A 474 -35.07 21.72 -14.84
CA VAL A 474 -34.43 20.95 -13.77
C VAL A 474 -34.09 19.57 -14.34
N VAL A 475 -32.83 19.36 -14.70
CA VAL A 475 -32.27 18.02 -14.73
C VAL A 475 -31.80 17.74 -13.31
N GLU A 476 -32.56 16.94 -12.57
CA GLU A 476 -32.10 16.37 -11.30
C GLU A 476 -30.91 15.46 -11.58
N ALA A 477 -29.70 16.03 -11.53
CA ALA A 477 -28.52 15.23 -11.33
C ALA A 477 -28.58 14.71 -9.89
N LYS A 478 -28.98 13.44 -9.73
CA LYS A 478 -28.74 12.67 -8.50
C LYS A 478 -27.25 12.75 -8.19
N ARG A 479 -26.87 13.67 -7.28
CA ARG A 479 -25.55 13.65 -6.66
C ARG A 479 -25.50 12.43 -5.76
N ASN A 480 -24.92 11.35 -6.26
CA ASN A 480 -24.35 10.33 -5.40
C ASN A 480 -23.29 11.02 -4.55
N VAL A 481 -23.60 11.23 -3.27
CA VAL A 481 -22.58 11.45 -2.24
C VAL A 481 -21.87 10.10 -2.12
N PRO A 482 -20.59 9.97 -2.52
CA PRO A 482 -19.85 8.76 -2.22
C PRO A 482 -19.75 8.66 -0.69
N ALA A 483 -20.16 7.53 -0.12
CA ALA A 483 -19.81 7.21 1.26
C ALA A 483 -18.28 7.30 1.38
N HIS A 484 -17.81 8.22 2.22
CA HIS A 484 -16.39 8.48 2.40
C HIS A 484 -15.78 7.29 3.17
N PRO A 485 -14.71 6.64 2.70
CA PRO A 485 -14.04 5.53 3.40
C PRO A 485 -13.25 5.98 4.64
N GLY A 486 -13.56 7.16 5.18
CA GLY A 486 -13.00 7.70 6.43
C GLY A 486 -14.06 7.87 7.52
N ALA A 487 -15.26 7.33 7.30
CA ALA A 487 -16.29 7.15 8.32
C ALA A 487 -16.29 5.74 8.91
N ASP A 488 -15.34 4.89 8.49
CA ASP A 488 -15.05 3.68 9.24
C ASP A 488 -14.42 4.12 10.56
N LEU A 489 -15.13 3.83 11.64
CA LEU A 489 -14.56 3.73 12.97
C LEU A 489 -13.38 2.77 12.83
N ASP A 490 -12.16 3.31 12.75
CA ASP A 490 -10.94 2.54 12.98
C ASP A 490 -11.18 1.84 14.33
N THR A 491 -11.45 0.54 14.29
CA THR A 491 -11.54 -0.31 15.48
C THR A 491 -10.14 -0.40 16.07
N ASP A 492 -9.74 0.65 16.79
CA ASP A 492 -8.70 0.54 17.80
C ASP A 492 -9.22 -0.53 18.78
N SER A 493 -8.51 -1.65 18.89
CA SER A 493 -8.85 -2.81 19.74
C SER A 493 -9.06 -2.46 21.22
N GLU A 494 -8.73 -1.23 21.63
CA GLU A 494 -8.97 -0.68 22.96
C GLU A 494 -10.41 -0.17 23.13
N GLU A 495 -11.06 0.40 22.09
CA GLU A 495 -12.47 0.81 22.15
C GLU A 495 -13.43 -0.40 22.14
N GLU A 496 -13.01 -1.52 21.56
CA GLU A 496 -13.80 -2.76 21.56
C GLU A 496 -13.76 -3.45 22.94
N GLU A 497 -12.64 -3.39 23.65
CA GLU A 497 -12.54 -3.86 25.04
C GLU A 497 -13.35 -3.00 26.03
N GLU A 498 -13.41 -1.68 25.84
CA GLU A 498 -14.27 -0.80 26.64
C GLU A 498 -15.76 -1.04 26.36
N ARG A 499 -16.16 -1.22 25.08
CA ARG A 499 -17.56 -1.56 24.74
C ARG A 499 -18.00 -2.93 25.26
N ILE A 500 -17.10 -3.90 25.32
CA ILE A 500 -17.38 -5.22 25.92
C ILE A 500 -17.51 -5.11 27.44
N LYS A 501 -16.67 -4.29 28.11
CA LYS A 501 -16.81 -4.03 29.54
C LYS A 501 -18.12 -3.31 29.88
N ASP A 502 -18.51 -2.31 29.10
CA ASP A 502 -19.76 -1.57 29.32
C ASP A 502 -21.00 -2.45 29.08
N LYS A 503 -20.97 -3.36 28.09
CA LYS A 503 -22.03 -4.35 27.88
C LYS A 503 -22.14 -5.36 29.02
N ILE A 504 -21.02 -5.80 29.62
CA ILE A 504 -21.02 -6.72 30.76
C ILE A 504 -21.53 -6.05 32.04
N ILE A 505 -21.39 -4.72 32.16
CA ILE A 505 -21.90 -3.94 33.30
C ILE A 505 -23.39 -3.62 33.16
N THR A 506 -23.95 -3.62 31.94
CA THR A 506 -25.39 -3.40 31.72
C THR A 506 -26.23 -4.68 31.73
N GLU A 507 -25.61 -5.87 31.68
CA GLU A 507 -26.30 -7.18 31.78
C GLU A 507 -26.12 -7.87 33.15
N LYS A 508 -25.76 -7.12 34.20
CA LYS A 508 -25.89 -7.52 35.61
C LYS A 508 -26.64 -6.46 36.38
#